data_AF-A0A932RZV8-F1
#
_entry.id   AF-A0A932RZV8-F1
#
_cell.length_a   1.000
_cell.length_b   1.000
_cell.length_c   1.000
_cell.angle_alpha   90.00
_cell.angle_beta   90.00
_cell.angle_gamma   90.00
#
_symmetry.space_group_name_H-M   'P 1'
#
loop_
_entity.id
_entity.type
_entity.pdbx_description
1 polymer ?
#
loop_
_entity_poly.entity_id
_entity_poly.type
_entity_poly.pdbx_seq_one_letter_code
_entity_poly.pdbx_strand_id
1 'polypeptide(L)'
;MSFMNGDGRSNRDMYMGSTPSKDSSVGLQVQETMRQNGALIGDGANRQVLGSDGKWYPISQADMGHVTAAVDYWNTTGRFFGPRAPEVRNFMNDPTNYWLEPLHINRSNGASMGKTYMKPATQIEKNQFFSIDDIN
;
A
#
# COMPACT_ATOMS: atom_id res chain seq x y z
N MET A 1 7.57 17.22 4.13
CA MET A 1 8.90 16.61 4.36
C MET A 1 8.72 15.27 5.04
N SER A 2 9.14 14.16 4.41
CA SER A 2 9.22 12.85 5.08
C SER A 2 10.48 12.84 5.93
N PHE A 3 10.33 12.71 7.25
CA PHE A 3 11.45 12.51 8.15
C PHE A 3 12.13 11.17 7.80
N MET A 4 13.33 11.23 7.22
CA MET A 4 14.20 10.07 7.07
C MET A 4 14.80 9.76 8.44
N ASN A 5 14.71 8.50 8.90
CA ASN A 5 15.47 8.08 10.08
C ASN A 5 16.94 7.86 9.70
N GLY A 6 17.82 7.74 10.70
CA GLY A 6 19.29 7.70 10.54
C GLY A 6 19.88 6.60 9.66
N ASP A 7 19.05 5.70 9.09
CA ASP A 7 19.41 4.68 8.11
C ASP A 7 18.96 5.01 6.66
N GLY A 8 18.37 6.18 6.43
CA GLY A 8 17.86 6.63 5.14
C GLY A 8 16.53 6.00 4.71
N ARG A 9 15.92 5.14 5.54
CA ARG A 9 14.61 4.54 5.26
C ARG A 9 13.49 5.39 5.82
N SER A 10 12.37 5.42 5.11
CA SER A 10 11.15 6.03 5.64
C SER A 10 10.54 5.16 6.73
N ASN A 11 9.81 5.76 7.68
CA ASN A 11 9.00 5.02 8.67
C ASN A 11 8.13 3.95 8.00
N ARG A 12 7.61 4.24 6.80
CA ARG A 12 6.84 3.30 6.01
C ARG A 12 7.62 2.02 5.70
N ASP A 13 8.83 2.14 5.15
CA ASP A 13 9.62 0.95 4.80
C ASP A 13 10.08 0.19 6.05
N MET A 14 10.42 0.92 7.12
CA MET A 14 10.78 0.31 8.41
C MET A 14 9.61 -0.50 9.01
N TYR A 15 8.40 0.06 9.01
CA TYR A 15 7.24 -0.53 9.68
C TYR A 15 6.47 -1.51 8.81
N MET A 16 6.22 -1.15 7.55
CA MET A 16 5.39 -1.94 6.63
C MET A 16 6.22 -2.89 5.77
N GLY A 17 7.48 -2.54 5.49
CA GLY A 17 8.28 -3.17 4.43
C GLY A 17 8.05 -2.50 3.09
N SER A 18 8.48 -3.14 2.00
CA SER A 18 8.45 -2.58 0.64
C SER A 18 7.13 -2.88 -0.07
N THR A 19 6.70 -1.97 -0.97
CA THR A 19 5.54 -2.24 -1.84
C THR A 19 5.92 -3.35 -2.83
N PRO A 20 5.04 -4.32 -3.10
CA PRO A 20 5.26 -5.28 -4.18
C PRO A 20 5.50 -4.58 -5.51
N SER A 21 6.34 -5.17 -6.37
CA SER A 21 6.47 -4.70 -7.76
C SER A 21 5.23 -5.07 -8.57
N LYS A 22 4.89 -4.27 -9.58
CA LYS A 22 3.85 -4.60 -10.57
C LYS A 22 4.12 -5.90 -11.31
N ASP A 23 5.39 -6.31 -11.43
CA ASP A 23 5.79 -7.57 -12.06
C ASP A 23 6.01 -8.73 -11.06
N SER A 24 5.71 -8.51 -9.77
CA SER A 24 5.69 -9.58 -8.76
C SER A 24 4.41 -10.43 -8.87
N SER A 25 4.34 -11.57 -8.18
CA SER A 25 3.13 -12.40 -8.12
C SER A 25 1.89 -11.62 -7.63
N VAL A 26 2.05 -10.69 -6.68
CA VAL A 26 0.98 -9.79 -6.22
C VAL A 26 0.60 -8.81 -7.32
N GLY A 27 1.59 -8.17 -7.95
CA GLY A 27 1.36 -7.23 -9.04
C GLY A 27 0.68 -7.85 -10.26
N LEU A 28 0.99 -9.11 -10.57
CA LEU A 28 0.33 -9.85 -11.65
C LEU A 28 -1.13 -10.16 -11.32
N GLN A 29 -1.45 -10.50 -10.07
CA GLN A 29 -2.85 -10.68 -9.63
C GLN A 29 -3.65 -9.36 -9.70
N VAL A 30 -3.01 -8.24 -9.37
CA VAL A 30 -3.61 -6.91 -9.53
C VAL A 30 -3.89 -6.60 -10.99
N GLN A 31 -2.92 -6.85 -11.87
CA GLN A 31 -3.10 -6.67 -13.31
C GLN A 31 -4.26 -7.53 -13.85
N GLU A 32 -4.36 -8.78 -13.43
CA GLU A 32 -5.45 -9.67 -13.84
C GLU A 32 -6.81 -9.14 -13.39
N THR A 33 -6.92 -8.71 -12.13
CA THR A 33 -8.15 -8.10 -11.61
C THR A 33 -8.53 -6.83 -12.39
N MET A 34 -7.55 -5.99 -12.71
CA MET A 34 -7.76 -4.78 -13.51
C MET A 34 -8.12 -5.08 -14.97
N ARG A 35 -7.68 -6.21 -15.54
CA ARG A 35 -8.14 -6.64 -16.87
C ARG A 35 -9.61 -7.03 -16.82
N GLN A 36 -9.99 -7.83 -15.83
CA GLN A 36 -11.35 -8.33 -15.67
C GLN A 36 -12.37 -7.21 -15.47
N ASN A 37 -11.98 -6.12 -14.78
CA ASN A 37 -12.85 -4.96 -14.57
C ASN A 37 -12.74 -3.87 -15.66
N GLY A 38 -11.90 -4.07 -16.68
CA GLY A 38 -11.73 -3.13 -17.79
C GLY A 38 -10.85 -1.91 -17.49
N ALA A 39 -10.10 -1.89 -16.38
CA ALA A 39 -9.15 -0.82 -16.03
C ALA A 39 -7.71 -1.08 -16.55
N LEU A 40 -7.46 -2.23 -17.19
CA LEU A 40 -6.19 -2.54 -17.86
C LEU A 40 -6.45 -3.20 -19.22
N ILE A 41 -5.83 -2.65 -20.28
CA ILE A 41 -5.93 -3.15 -21.66
C ILE A 41 -4.55 -3.38 -22.29
N GLY A 42 -4.51 -4.06 -23.44
CA GLY A 42 -3.29 -4.31 -24.21
C GLY A 42 -2.39 -5.38 -23.58
N ASP A 43 -1.32 -5.77 -24.28
CA ASP A 43 -0.45 -6.89 -23.89
C ASP A 43 1.04 -6.55 -23.93
N GLY A 44 1.84 -7.31 -23.20
CA GLY A 44 3.31 -7.15 -23.16
C GLY A 44 3.73 -5.73 -22.78
N ALA A 45 4.56 -5.10 -23.61
CA ALA A 45 5.00 -3.71 -23.39
C ALA A 45 3.89 -2.66 -23.64
N ASN A 46 2.82 -3.04 -24.35
CA ASN A 46 1.73 -2.14 -24.77
C ASN A 46 0.57 -2.10 -23.77
N ARG A 47 0.73 -2.69 -22.58
CA ARG A 47 -0.27 -2.61 -21.51
C ARG A 47 -0.54 -1.15 -21.13
N GLN A 48 -1.80 -0.80 -20.98
CA GLN A 48 -2.26 0.50 -20.53
C GLN A 48 -3.20 0.36 -19.33
N VAL A 49 -3.12 1.30 -18.39
CA VAL A 49 -3.97 1.38 -17.20
C VAL A 49 -4.83 2.64 -17.27
N LEU A 50 -6.07 2.53 -16.80
CA LEU A 50 -7.01 3.63 -16.73
C LEU A 50 -6.71 4.51 -15.51
N GLY A 51 -6.37 5.77 -15.73
CA GLY A 51 -6.24 6.77 -14.67
C GLY A 51 -7.60 7.20 -14.13
N SER A 52 -7.60 7.74 -12.90
CA SER A 52 -8.82 8.32 -12.29
C SER A 52 -9.34 9.56 -13.04
N ASP A 53 -8.52 10.14 -13.92
CA ASP A 53 -8.88 11.20 -14.86
C ASP A 53 -9.56 10.69 -16.15
N GLY A 54 -9.78 9.37 -16.25
CA GLY A 54 -10.40 8.73 -17.40
C GLY A 54 -9.48 8.52 -18.61
N LYS A 55 -8.17 8.76 -18.48
CA LYS A 55 -7.19 8.58 -19.58
C LYS A 55 -6.41 7.29 -19.44
N TRP A 56 -5.98 6.75 -20.57
CA TRP A 56 -5.14 5.54 -20.64
C TRP A 56 -3.66 5.91 -20.59
N TYR A 57 -2.92 5.27 -19.68
CA TYR A 57 -1.49 5.48 -19.48
C TYR A 57 -0.71 4.18 -19.67
N PRO A 58 0.50 4.21 -20.28
CA PRO A 58 1.35 3.03 -20.33
C PRO A 58 1.63 2.48 -18.94
N ILE A 59 1.62 1.16 -18.78
CA ILE A 59 1.92 0.51 -17.49
C ILE A 59 3.33 0.87 -16.96
N SER A 60 4.25 1.23 -17.86
CA SER A 60 5.59 1.73 -17.49
C SER A 60 5.53 3.05 -16.71
N GLN A 61 4.45 3.82 -16.88
CA GLN A 61 4.18 5.07 -16.17
C GLN A 61 3.17 4.90 -15.02
N ALA A 62 2.96 3.68 -14.56
CA ALA A 62 2.09 3.35 -13.43
C ALA A 62 2.87 2.65 -12.31
N ASP A 63 2.43 2.90 -11.08
CA ASP A 63 2.93 2.29 -9.85
C ASP A 63 1.80 1.57 -9.11
N MET A 64 2.19 0.70 -8.18
CA MET A 64 1.27 0.04 -7.25
C MET A 64 0.73 1.06 -6.23
N GLY A 65 -0.44 1.60 -6.52
CA GLY A 65 -1.23 2.47 -5.64
C GLY A 65 -1.96 1.63 -4.59
N HIS A 66 -2.01 2.11 -3.35
CA HIS A 66 -2.73 1.41 -2.29
C HIS A 66 -4.21 1.82 -2.31
N VAL A 67 -5.12 0.87 -2.14
CA VAL A 67 -6.53 1.14 -1.89
C VAL A 67 -6.71 1.67 -0.47
N THR A 68 -6.22 0.93 0.53
CA THR A 68 -6.09 1.41 1.91
C THR A 68 -4.68 1.92 2.13
N ALA A 69 -4.55 3.21 2.46
CA ALA A 69 -3.23 3.80 2.67
C ALA A 69 -2.45 3.05 3.76
N ALA A 70 -1.18 2.73 3.49
CA ALA A 70 -0.35 1.97 4.42
C ALA A 70 -0.17 2.66 5.79
N VAL A 71 -0.27 3.99 5.83
CA VAL A 71 -0.23 4.77 7.08
C VAL A 71 -1.51 4.63 7.90
N ASP A 72 -2.66 4.49 7.24
CA ASP A 72 -3.95 4.29 7.91
C ASP A 72 -3.97 2.93 8.58
N TYR A 73 -3.69 1.86 7.82
CA TYR A 73 -3.60 0.52 8.37
C TYR A 73 -2.59 0.44 9.52
N TRP A 74 -1.41 1.06 9.37
CA TRP A 74 -0.43 1.07 10.44
C TRP A 74 -0.96 1.74 11.72
N ASN A 75 -1.56 2.92 11.59
CA ASN A 75 -2.01 3.70 12.73
C ASN A 75 -3.22 3.05 13.43
N THR A 76 -4.08 2.33 12.71
CA THR A 76 -5.28 1.67 13.26
C THR A 76 -5.05 0.25 13.75
N THR A 77 -4.14 -0.50 13.11
CA THR A 77 -4.07 -1.96 13.28
C THR A 77 -2.62 -2.45 13.30
N GLY A 78 -1.82 -2.14 12.27
CA GLY A 78 -0.48 -2.68 12.09
C GLY A 78 0.48 -2.39 13.23
N ARG A 79 0.38 -1.23 13.89
CA ARG A 79 1.27 -0.85 15.00
C ARG A 79 1.13 -1.74 16.23
N PHE A 80 -0.01 -2.43 16.40
CA PHE A 80 -0.27 -3.31 17.54
C PHE A 80 0.39 -4.69 17.35
N PHE A 81 0.43 -5.19 16.12
CA PHE A 81 1.21 -6.39 15.76
C PHE A 81 2.72 -6.09 15.79
N GLY A 82 3.12 -4.95 15.24
CA GLY A 82 4.50 -4.45 15.26
C GLY A 82 5.16 -4.41 13.88
N PRO A 83 6.35 -3.78 13.78
CA PRO A 83 7.02 -3.58 12.50
C PRO A 83 7.27 -4.90 11.76
N ARG A 84 6.80 -4.98 10.52
CA ARG A 84 7.00 -6.13 9.61
C ARG A 84 6.52 -7.48 10.20
N ALA A 85 5.62 -7.46 11.17
CA ALA A 85 4.94 -8.64 11.68
C ALA A 85 4.18 -9.37 10.55
N PRO A 86 3.89 -10.68 10.69
CA PRO A 86 3.18 -11.45 9.67
C PRO A 86 1.90 -10.77 9.17
N GLU A 87 1.09 -10.18 10.05
CA GLU A 87 -0.16 -9.49 9.73
C GLU A 87 0.09 -8.21 8.91
N VAL A 88 1.15 -7.47 9.24
CA VAL A 88 1.57 -6.30 8.45
C VAL A 88 2.06 -6.71 7.07
N ARG A 89 2.78 -7.84 6.97
CA ARG A 89 3.22 -8.39 5.68
C ARG A 89 2.07 -8.92 4.85
N ASN A 90 1.08 -9.55 5.49
CA ASN A 90 -0.13 -10.02 4.82
C ASN A 90 -0.88 -8.84 4.21
N PHE A 91 -1.09 -7.76 4.95
CA PHE A 91 -1.68 -6.51 4.41
C PHE A 91 -0.89 -5.95 3.22
N MET A 92 0.44 -5.96 3.30
CA MET A 92 1.33 -5.46 2.24
C MET A 92 1.41 -6.36 1.01
N ASN A 93 1.06 -7.63 1.13
CA ASN A 93 1.09 -8.61 0.06
C ASN A 93 -0.31 -9.00 -0.45
N ASP A 94 -1.36 -8.39 0.11
CA ASP A 94 -2.74 -8.60 -0.33
C ASP A 94 -2.98 -7.88 -1.67
N PRO A 95 -3.20 -8.60 -2.79
CA PRO A 95 -3.43 -7.98 -4.09
C PRO A 95 -4.71 -7.14 -4.12
N THR A 96 -5.70 -7.41 -3.26
CA THR A 96 -6.96 -6.65 -3.23
C THR A 96 -6.78 -5.24 -2.67
N ASN A 97 -5.66 -4.98 -1.98
CA ASN A 97 -5.30 -3.67 -1.47
C ASN A 97 -4.53 -2.80 -2.48
N TYR A 98 -4.47 -3.21 -3.75
CA TYR A 98 -3.70 -2.53 -4.77
C TYR A 98 -4.48 -2.28 -6.06
N TRP A 99 -4.09 -1.20 -6.74
CA TRP A 99 -4.40 -0.95 -8.14
C TRP A 99 -3.18 -0.27 -8.80
N LEU A 100 -3.09 -0.33 -10.13
CA LEU A 100 -2.04 0.39 -10.86
C LEU A 100 -2.50 1.80 -11.17
N GLU A 101 -1.82 2.78 -10.58
CA GLU A 101 -2.15 4.19 -10.70
C GLU A 101 -1.06 4.93 -11.49
N PRO A 102 -1.41 5.81 -12.45
CA PRO A 102 -0.44 6.66 -13.12
C PRO A 102 0.40 7.48 -12.13
N LEU A 103 1.72 7.51 -12.35
CA LEU A 103 2.72 8.07 -11.43
C LEU A 103 2.38 9.47 -10.90
N HIS A 104 1.90 10.35 -11.79
CA HIS A 104 1.60 11.74 -11.44
C HIS A 104 0.37 11.87 -10.54
N ILE A 105 -0.62 10.99 -10.70
CA ILE A 105 -1.83 10.95 -9.87
C ILE A 105 -1.48 10.37 -8.50
N ASN A 106 -0.78 9.22 -8.48
CA ASN A 106 -0.37 8.54 -7.24
C ASN A 106 0.46 9.45 -6.33
N ARG A 107 1.45 10.15 -6.92
CA ARG A 107 2.30 11.08 -6.17
C ARG A 107 1.53 12.29 -5.64
N SER A 108 0.54 12.79 -6.38
CA SER A 108 -0.32 13.88 -5.92
C SER A 108 -1.18 13.46 -4.73
N ASN A 109 -1.83 12.29 -4.84
CA ASN A 109 -2.64 11.71 -3.77
C ASN A 109 -1.81 11.49 -2.50
N GLY A 110 -0.61 10.89 -2.64
CA GLY A 110 0.33 10.69 -1.55
C GLY A 110 0.72 11.98 -0.81
N ALA A 111 1.03 13.05 -1.55
CA ALA A 111 1.43 14.33 -0.98
C ALA A 111 0.30 15.02 -0.21
N SER A 112 -0.95 14.86 -0.67
CA SER A 112 -2.13 15.52 -0.09
C SER A 112 -2.61 14.93 1.25
N MET A 113 -2.25 13.68 1.56
CA MET A 113 -2.79 12.99 2.73
C MET A 113 -2.37 13.60 4.08
N GLY A 114 -1.18 14.21 4.19
CA GLY A 114 -0.72 14.88 5.43
C GLY A 114 -0.55 13.96 6.65
N LYS A 115 -0.63 12.63 6.49
CA LYS A 115 -0.58 11.65 7.58
C LYS A 115 0.86 11.23 7.91
N THR A 116 1.10 10.94 9.18
CA THR A 116 2.39 10.43 9.67
C THR A 116 2.20 9.08 10.36
N TYR A 117 3.25 8.26 10.30
CA TYR A 117 3.27 6.96 10.97
C TYR A 117 3.43 7.16 12.48
N MET A 118 2.52 6.59 13.27
CA MET A 118 2.67 6.50 14.72
C MET A 118 3.81 5.53 15.08
N LYS A 119 4.34 5.63 16.30
CA LYS A 119 5.31 4.65 16.79
C LYS A 119 4.63 3.28 17.00
N PRO A 120 5.39 2.17 16.96
CA PRO A 120 4.90 0.87 17.38
C PRO A 120 4.22 0.95 18.75
N ALA A 121 3.12 0.21 18.91
CA ALA A 121 2.36 0.22 20.17
C ALA A 121 3.22 -0.35 21.32
N THR A 122 3.09 0.27 22.49
CA THR A 122 3.61 -0.23 23.76
C THR A 122 2.87 -1.50 24.17
N GLN A 123 3.44 -2.27 25.11
CA GLN A 123 2.79 -3.49 25.60
C GLN A 123 1.41 -3.22 26.21
N ILE A 124 1.22 -2.08 26.89
CA ILE A 124 -0.07 -1.69 27.47
C ILE A 124 -1.10 -1.46 26.36
N GLU A 125 -0.75 -0.68 25.33
CA GLU A 125 -1.61 -0.42 24.17
C GLU A 125 -1.96 -1.72 23.43
N LYS A 126 -1.01 -2.65 23.28
CA LYS A 126 -1.26 -3.98 22.70
C LYS A 126 -2.28 -4.78 23.50
N ASN A 127 -2.09 -4.86 24.83
CA ASN A 127 -3.00 -5.60 25.70
C ASN A 127 -4.41 -5.03 25.65
N GLN A 128 -4.55 -3.70 25.57
CA GLN A 128 -5.86 -3.06 25.42
C GLN A 128 -6.51 -3.37 24.07
N PHE A 129 -5.75 -3.34 22.98
CA PHE A 129 -6.27 -3.63 21.64
C PHE A 129 -6.80 -5.07 21.54
N PHE A 130 -5.97 -6.06 21.88
CA PHE A 130 -6.35 -7.47 21.77
C PHE A 130 -7.41 -7.89 22.79
N SER A 131 -7.45 -7.26 23.97
CA SER A 131 -8.51 -7.54 24.95
C SER A 131 -9.90 -7.05 24.52
N ILE A 132 -10.00 -6.10 23.59
CA ILE A 132 -11.29 -5.62 23.06
C ILE A 132 -11.82 -6.58 21.99
N ASP A 133 -10.93 -7.15 21.19
CA ASP A 133 -11.30 -8.08 20.10
C ASP A 133 -11.83 -9.43 20.63
N ASP A 134 -11.51 -9.81 21.87
CA ASP A 134 -11.98 -11.03 22.54
C ASP A 134 -13.42 -10.94 23.11
N ILE A 135 -14.11 -9.79 22.96
CA ILE A 135 -15.43 -9.52 23.56
C ILE A 135 -16.57 -9.50 22.51
N ASN A 136 -16.32 -9.88 21.26
CA ASN A 136 -17.33 -9.96 20.20
C ASN A 136 -17.46 -11.37 19.61
#